data_AF-A0A968XRW4-F1
#
_entry.id   AF-A0A968XRW4-F1
#
_cell.length_a   1.000
_cell.length_b   1.000
_cell.length_c   1.000
_cell.angle_alpha   90.00
_cell.angle_beta   90.00
_cell.angle_gamma   90.00
#
_symmetry.space_group_name_H-M   'P 1'
#
loop_
_entity.id
_entity.type
_entity.pdbx_description
1 polymer ?
#
loop_
_entity_poly.entity_id
_entity_poly.type
_entity_poly.pdbx_seq_one_letter_code
_entity_poly.pdbx_strand_id
1 'polypeptide(L)' 'SQGSWVVLDYVDVIVHVMHPETRERFDLEGLWSDAPKVRAKKTASRASD' A
#
# COMPACT_ATOMS: atom_id res chain seq x y z
N SER A 1 3.53 21.39 -10.26
CA SER A 1 2.90 20.64 -9.17
C SER A 1 3.12 19.16 -9.42
N GLN A 2 4.04 18.52 -8.69
CA GLN A 2 4.26 17.07 -8.85
C GLN A 2 3.46 16.30 -7.78
N GLY A 3 2.88 15.17 -8.19
CA GLY A 3 1.84 14.45 -7.44
C GLY A 3 2.31 13.92 -6.09
N SER A 4 1.62 14.35 -5.02
CA SER A 4 1.88 13.89 -3.66
C SER A 4 1.25 12.53 -3.32
N TRP A 5 0.41 12.03 -4.22
CA TRP A 5 -0.36 10.80 -4.07
C TRP A 5 -0.56 10.14 -5.43
N VAL A 6 -0.12 8.89 -5.55
CA VAL A 6 -0.42 7.98 -6.66
C VAL A 6 -1.30 6.84 -6.15
N VAL A 7 -2.35 6.50 -6.91
CA VAL A 7 -3.24 5.36 -6.66
C VAL A 7 -3.08 4.36 -7.80
N LEU A 8 -2.89 3.09 -7.45
CA LEU A 8 -2.96 1.97 -8.39
C LEU A 8 -4.17 1.12 -8.05
N ASP A 9 -5.07 0.94 -9.00
CA ASP A 9 -6.30 0.17 -8.85
C ASP A 9 -6.19 -1.16 -9.62
N TYR A 10 -6.31 -2.27 -8.90
CA TYR A 10 -6.31 -3.63 -9.44
C TYR A 10 -7.62 -4.37 -9.15
N VAL A 11 -8.72 -3.64 -8.94
CA VAL A 11 -10.06 -4.16 -8.62
C VAL A 11 -10.14 -4.83 -7.24
N ASP A 12 -9.38 -5.88 -7.00
CA ASP A 12 -9.35 -6.62 -5.72
C ASP A 12 -8.41 -5.98 -4.69
N VAL A 13 -7.42 -5.21 -5.15
CA VAL A 13 -6.40 -4.56 -4.33
C VAL A 13 -6.15 -3.14 -4.84
N ILE A 14 -6.11 -2.17 -3.92
CA ILE A 14 -5.73 -0.78 -4.21
C ILE A 14 -4.44 -0.45 -3.47
N VAL A 15 -3.47 0.12 -4.17
CA VAL A 15 -2.19 0.55 -3.61
C VAL A 15 -2.11 2.07 -3.58
N HIS A 16 -1.87 2.63 -2.39
CA HIS A 16 -1.70 4.07 -2.18
C HIS A 16 -0.21 4.38 -1.95
N VAL A 17 0.40 5.14 -2.85
CA VAL A 17 1.77 5.65 -2.71
C VAL A 17 1.70 7.14 -2.44
N MET A 18 2.13 7.55 -1.25
CA MET A 18 1.96 8.92 -0.75
C MET A 18 3.27 9.51 -0.25
N HIS A 19 3.44 10.81 -0.42
CA HIS A 19 4.43 11.58 0.32
C HIS A 19 4.12 11.58 1.83
N PRO A 20 5.12 11.71 2.72
CA PRO A 20 4.93 11.61 4.17
C PRO A 20 3.85 12.55 4.72
N GLU A 21 3.89 13.84 4.37
CA GLU A 21 2.90 14.83 4.84
C GLU A 21 1.46 14.47 4.42
N THR A 22 1.29 13.93 3.21
CA THR A 22 -0.02 13.48 2.73
C THR A 22 -0.48 12.22 3.48
N ARG A 23 0.44 11.27 3.73
CA ARG A 23 0.16 10.06 4.51
C ARG A 23 -0.31 10.38 5.93
N GLU A 24 0.40 11.29 6.61
CA GLU A 24 0.05 11.76 7.96
C GLU A 24 -1.30 12.47 8.01
N ARG A 25 -1.60 13.32 7.02
CA ARG A 25 -2.87 14.07 6.96
C ARG A 25 -4.09 13.16 6.79
N PHE A 26 -3.98 12.12 5.98
CA PHE A 26 -5.12 11.25 5.63
C PHE A 26 -5.21 10.00 6.51
N ASP A 27 -4.13 9.58 7.15
CA ASP A 27 -4.06 8.47 8.12
C ASP A 27 -4.91 7.25 7.74
N LEU A 28 -4.70 6.78 6.50
CA LEU A 28 -5.38 5.56 6.04
C LEU A 28 -4.93 4.35 6.87
N GLU A 29 -3.70 4.35 7.41
CA GLU A 29 -3.27 3.31 8.35
C GLU A 29 -4.17 3.23 9.58
N GLY A 30 -4.49 4.36 10.20
CA GLY A 30 -5.40 4.43 11.33
C GLY A 30 -6.80 3.96 10.97
N LEU A 31 -7.33 4.43 9.83
CA LEU A 31 -8.66 4.04 9.35
C LEU A 31 -8.81 2.52 9.17
N TRP A 32 -7.78 1.84 8.66
CA TRP A 32 -7.80 0.40 8.38
C TRP A 32 -7.13 -0.44 9.48
N SER A 33 -6.83 0.14 10.64
CA SER A 33 -6.07 -0.50 11.70
C SER A 33 -6.72 -1.79 12.25
N ASP A 34 -8.05 -1.84 12.25
CA ASP A 34 -8.84 -2.99 12.70
C ASP A 34 -9.13 -4.03 11.59
N ALA A 35 -8.67 -3.79 10.35
CA ALA A 35 -8.90 -4.72 9.26
C ALA A 35 -8.11 -6.04 9.46
N PRO A 36 -8.67 -7.21 9.08
CA PRO A 36 -7.95 -8.47 9.15
C PRO A 36 -6.64 -8.43 8.34
N LYS A 37 -5.52 -8.82 8.98
CA LYS A 37 -4.22 -8.85 8.30
C LYS A 37 -4.15 -10.03 7.34
N VAL A 38 -3.94 -9.73 6.06
CA VAL A 38 -3.70 -10.74 5.02
C VAL A 38 -2.20 -11.06 4.99
N ARG A 39 -1.85 -12.34 5.15
CA ARG A 39 -0.47 -12.79 4.92
C ARG A 39 -0.21 -12.86 3.41
N ALA A 40 0.70 -12.02 2.91
CA ALA A 40 1.22 -12.19 1.57
C ALA A 40 1.88 -13.57 1.46
N LYS A 41 1.49 -14.37 0.47
CA LYS A 41 2.19 -15.62 0.16
C LYS A 41 3.61 -15.22 -0.25
N LYS A 42 4.62 -15.75 0.44
CA LYS A 42 6.02 -15.59 0.00
C LYS A 42 6.11 -16.18 -1.39
N THR A 43 6.27 -15.35 -2.42
CA THR A 43 6.74 -15.84 -3.71
C THR A 43 8.09 -16.46 -3.44
N ALA A 44 8.26 -17.75 -3.78
CA ALA A 44 9.56 -18.38 -3.71
C ALA A 44 10.53 -17.49 -4.50
N SER A 45 11.52 -16.92 -3.82
CA SER A 45 12.63 -16.28 -4.52
C SER A 45 13.16 -17.35 -5.46
N ARG A 46 13.12 -17.10 -6.78
CA ARG A 46 14.00 -17.81 -7.70
C ARG A 46 15.40 -17.52 -7.19
N ALA A 47 15.92 -18.46 -6.40
CA ALA A 47 17.33 -18.53 -6.13
C ALA A 47 18.00 -18.65 -7.49
N SER A 48 18.96 -17.75 -7.68
CA SER A 48 19.85 -17.62 -8.81
C SER A 48 20.27 -18.98 -9.40
N ASP A 49 20.11 -19.10 -10.71
CA ASP A 49 21.11 -19.69 -11.60
C ASP A 49 21.32 -18.70 -12.76
#